data_AF-A0A2G9QEC6-F1
#
_entry.id   AF-A0A2G9QEC6-F1
#
_cell.length_a   1.000
_cell.length_b   1.000
_cell.length_c   1.000
_cell.angle_alpha   90.00
_cell.angle_beta   90.00
_cell.angle_gamma   90.00
#
_symmetry.space_group_name_H-M   'P 1'
#
loop_
_entity.id
_entity.type
_entity.pdbx_description
1 polymer ?
#
loop_
_entity_poly.entity_id
_entity_poly.type
_entity_poly.pdbx_seq_one_letter_code
_entity_poly.pdbx_strand_id
1 'polypeptide(L)'
;MAVSVKVMELGFVQEAEPWRLRSPQFPSKAGGRPAWLGEVGVPDPEALQCGVCGKPLAFLLQVYAPCTGSFHRTIFIFCCRDPQCHQGAERRCYKVFRNQLPRKNDTYSYGPPPDSPPPASKDSISFQLKCGLRLCRVCGCLGPKTCSKCHKVNYCSRVHQLMDWKLQHKQLCNESFDVQGVQVADHGFLFPEYEIVTEPEETDSDDDSTGMELDTLTSEDTSSCI
;
A
#
# COMPACT_ATOMS: atom_id res chain seq x y z
N MET A 1 12.93 -7.15 35.70
CA MET A 1 13.22 -7.28 34.26
C MET A 1 11.96 -6.89 33.51
N ALA A 2 12.03 -6.06 32.48
CA ALA A 2 10.84 -5.68 31.73
C ALA A 2 10.41 -6.86 30.85
N VAL A 3 9.20 -7.37 31.07
CA VAL A 3 8.58 -8.36 30.18
C VAL A 3 8.38 -7.68 28.83
N SER A 4 9.05 -8.19 27.79
CA SER A 4 8.83 -7.74 26.42
C SER A 4 7.51 -8.31 25.94
N VAL A 5 6.41 -7.60 26.22
CA VAL A 5 5.10 -7.94 25.64
C VAL A 5 5.22 -7.80 24.13
N LYS A 6 5.13 -8.93 23.42
CA LYS A 6 5.10 -8.96 21.97
C LYS A 6 3.66 -8.63 21.55
N VAL A 7 3.38 -7.35 21.34
CA VAL A 7 2.09 -6.94 20.78
C VAL A 7 2.00 -7.45 19.35
N MET A 8 1.02 -8.32 19.08
CA MET A 8 0.66 -8.72 17.72
C MET A 8 -0.49 -7.82 17.27
N GLU A 9 -0.42 -7.29 16.05
CA GLU A 9 -1.55 -6.57 15.46
C GLU A 9 -2.31 -7.55 14.56
N LEU A 10 -3.56 -7.83 14.92
CA LEU A 10 -4.50 -8.54 14.06
C LEU A 10 -5.28 -7.53 13.24
N GLY A 11 -5.76 -7.94 12.08
CA GLY A 11 -6.55 -7.05 11.25
C GLY A 11 -7.41 -7.76 10.21
N PHE A 12 -8.43 -7.04 9.77
CA PHE A 12 -9.37 -7.47 8.73
C PHE A 12 -9.57 -6.36 7.71
N VAL A 13 -10.18 -6.70 6.57
CA VAL A 13 -10.57 -5.72 5.55
C VAL A 13 -12.04 -5.38 5.64
N GLN A 14 -12.39 -4.11 5.46
CA GLN A 14 -13.78 -3.65 5.42
C GLN A 14 -13.99 -2.58 4.34
N GLU A 15 -15.24 -2.35 3.96
CA GLU A 15 -15.61 -1.21 3.13
C GLU A 15 -15.42 0.10 3.90
N ALA A 16 -14.98 1.14 3.20
CA ALA A 16 -14.81 2.46 3.77
C ALA A 16 -15.15 3.53 2.74
N GLU A 17 -15.57 4.69 3.24
CA GLU A 17 -15.84 5.85 2.40
C GLU A 17 -14.59 6.24 1.58
N PRO A 18 -14.70 6.51 0.25
CA PRO A 18 -13.55 6.73 -0.61
C PRO A 18 -12.62 7.88 -0.18
N TRP A 19 -13.14 8.86 0.56
CA TRP A 19 -12.33 9.98 1.07
C TRP A 19 -11.37 9.56 2.20
N ARG A 20 -11.70 8.51 2.97
CA ARG A 20 -10.85 7.91 4.01
C ARG A 20 -9.65 7.18 3.43
N LEU A 21 -9.76 6.71 2.20
CA LEU A 21 -8.74 5.90 1.52
C LEU A 21 -7.76 6.71 0.68
N ARG A 22 -7.66 8.02 0.94
CA ARG A 22 -6.82 8.98 0.22
C ARG A 22 -5.57 9.36 1.01
N SER A 23 -4.55 9.84 0.30
CA SER A 23 -3.24 10.22 0.88
C SER A 23 -3.30 11.12 2.12
N PRO A 24 -4.19 12.12 2.26
CA PRO A 24 -4.30 12.94 3.47
C PRO A 24 -4.73 12.20 4.73
N GLN A 25 -5.37 11.04 4.58
CA GLN A 25 -5.88 10.23 5.68
C GLN A 25 -4.91 9.11 6.10
N PHE A 26 -3.74 9.02 5.46
CA PHE A 26 -2.69 8.04 5.76
C PHE A 26 -3.20 6.58 5.88
N PRO A 27 -3.94 6.06 4.87
CA PRO A 27 -4.66 4.82 5.02
C PRO A 27 -3.72 3.59 5.00
N SER A 28 -4.09 2.60 5.81
CA SER A 28 -3.81 1.19 5.53
C SER A 28 -4.99 0.65 4.70
N LYS A 29 -4.72 0.16 3.49
CA LYS A 29 -5.78 -0.24 2.54
C LYS A 29 -5.33 -1.34 1.58
N ALA A 30 -6.27 -2.15 1.14
CA ALA A 30 -6.11 -3.10 0.06
C ALA A 30 -6.74 -2.56 -1.23
N GLY A 31 -6.07 -2.81 -2.35
CA GLY A 31 -6.55 -2.51 -3.70
C GLY A 31 -6.84 -1.04 -4.01
N GLY A 32 -7.58 -0.84 -5.10
CA GLY A 32 -7.79 0.46 -5.72
C GLY A 32 -6.50 1.09 -6.24
N ARG A 33 -6.38 2.41 -6.12
CA ARG A 33 -5.16 3.15 -6.49
C ARG A 33 -4.30 3.43 -5.25
N PRO A 34 -2.97 3.47 -5.39
CA PRO A 34 -2.08 3.81 -4.29
C PRO A 34 -2.39 5.23 -3.80
N ALA A 35 -2.57 5.37 -2.49
CA ALA A 35 -2.59 6.65 -1.80
C ALA A 35 -1.15 7.03 -1.47
N TRP A 36 -0.44 7.62 -2.43
CA TRP A 36 0.95 8.04 -2.29
C TRP A 36 1.14 8.98 -1.11
N LEU A 37 2.08 8.65 -0.22
CA LEU A 37 2.38 9.42 0.99
C LEU A 37 3.12 10.70 0.63
N GLY A 38 4.37 10.58 0.19
CA GLY A 38 5.16 11.66 -0.36
C GLY A 38 5.16 11.62 -1.88
N GLU A 39 5.28 12.79 -2.47
CA GLU A 39 5.41 12.92 -3.93
C GLU A 39 6.85 12.65 -4.39
N VAL A 40 7.80 12.73 -3.47
CA VAL A 40 9.20 12.36 -3.68
C VAL A 40 9.33 10.84 -3.62
N GLY A 41 9.92 10.26 -4.66
CA GLY A 41 10.21 8.82 -4.72
C GLY A 41 9.04 7.95 -5.14
N VAL A 42 8.02 8.51 -5.80
CA VAL A 42 7.03 7.71 -6.54
C VAL A 42 7.79 6.87 -7.58
N PRO A 43 7.66 5.53 -7.59
CA PRO A 43 8.45 4.69 -8.48
C PRO A 43 8.13 4.96 -9.96
N ASP A 44 9.18 4.99 -10.78
CA ASP A 44 9.05 5.05 -12.23
C ASP A 44 8.36 3.79 -12.78
N PRO A 45 7.70 3.87 -13.94
CA PRO A 45 7.02 2.73 -14.56
C PRO A 45 7.91 1.50 -14.70
N GLU A 46 9.19 1.67 -14.97
CA GLU A 46 10.18 0.59 -15.13
C GLU A 46 10.40 -0.18 -13.82
N ALA A 47 10.39 0.51 -12.67
CA ALA A 47 10.49 -0.12 -11.35
C ALA A 47 9.21 -0.91 -10.99
N LEU A 48 8.07 -0.55 -11.59
CA LEU A 48 6.75 -1.16 -11.40
C LEU A 48 6.38 -2.18 -12.49
N GLN A 49 7.39 -2.81 -13.11
CA GLN A 49 7.19 -3.95 -14.00
C GLN A 49 7.38 -5.29 -13.28
N CYS A 50 6.57 -6.26 -13.66
CA CYS A 50 6.74 -7.64 -13.25
C CYS A 50 8.07 -8.18 -13.75
N GLY A 51 8.90 -8.72 -12.85
CA GLY A 51 10.19 -9.29 -13.23
C GLY A 51 10.10 -10.65 -13.94
N VAL A 52 8.88 -11.17 -14.18
CA VAL A 52 8.63 -12.40 -14.94
C VAL A 52 8.14 -12.07 -16.35
N CYS A 53 7.02 -11.35 -16.47
CA CYS A 53 6.37 -11.08 -17.77
C CYS A 53 6.57 -9.65 -18.30
N GLY A 54 7.23 -8.75 -17.54
CA GLY A 54 7.47 -7.36 -17.93
C GLY A 54 6.22 -6.46 -17.94
N LYS A 55 5.02 -6.99 -17.69
CA LYS A 55 3.78 -6.21 -17.64
C LYS A 55 3.74 -5.32 -16.38
N PRO A 56 3.00 -4.19 -16.42
CA PRO A 56 2.80 -3.35 -15.23
C PRO A 56 2.22 -4.14 -14.06
N LEU A 57 2.73 -3.90 -12.86
CA LEU A 57 2.18 -4.46 -11.64
C LEU A 57 0.95 -3.69 -11.19
N ALA A 58 0.00 -4.40 -10.59
CA ALA A 58 -1.16 -3.81 -9.93
C ALA A 58 -0.83 -3.49 -8.48
N PHE A 59 -1.40 -2.39 -7.97
CA PHE A 59 -1.32 -2.05 -6.56
C PHE A 59 -2.14 -3.08 -5.76
N LEU A 60 -1.49 -3.81 -4.86
CA LEU A 60 -2.13 -4.84 -4.05
C LEU A 60 -2.64 -4.25 -2.74
N LEU A 61 -1.76 -3.58 -1.98
CA LEU A 61 -2.11 -2.96 -0.71
C LEU A 61 -1.04 -1.96 -0.26
N GLN A 62 -1.39 -1.12 0.70
CA GLN A 62 -0.45 -0.32 1.47
C GLN A 62 -0.75 -0.40 2.96
N VAL A 63 0.28 -0.26 3.78
CA VAL A 63 0.17 -0.20 5.24
C VAL A 63 0.86 1.07 5.73
N TYR A 64 0.13 1.90 6.46
CA TYR A 64 0.69 3.00 7.23
C TYR A 64 1.22 2.45 8.54
N ALA A 65 2.54 2.47 8.69
CA ALA A 65 3.27 1.80 9.77
C ALA A 65 4.30 2.76 10.36
N PRO A 66 3.85 3.80 11.11
CA PRO A 66 4.71 4.78 11.73
C PRO A 66 5.72 4.09 12.65
N CYS A 67 6.96 4.59 12.69
CA CYS A 67 8.00 4.04 13.56
C CYS A 67 8.84 5.15 14.18
N THR A 68 9.62 4.81 15.22
CA THR A 68 10.59 5.74 15.80
C THR A 68 11.53 6.28 14.71
N GLY A 69 11.66 7.61 14.64
CA GLY A 69 12.45 8.29 13.60
C GLY A 69 11.79 8.42 12.22
N SER A 70 10.60 7.89 12.00
CA SER A 70 9.83 8.10 10.76
C SER A 70 8.34 8.23 11.07
N PHE A 71 7.95 9.48 11.33
CA PHE A 71 6.60 9.79 11.78
C PHE A 71 5.54 9.31 10.78
N HIS A 72 5.75 9.61 9.48
CA HIS A 72 4.98 8.98 8.43
C HIS A 72 5.83 7.94 7.73
N ARG A 73 5.32 6.71 7.69
CA ARG A 73 5.94 5.60 6.97
C ARG A 73 4.86 4.76 6.35
N THR A 74 4.93 4.60 5.03
CA THR A 74 4.01 3.74 4.29
C THR A 74 4.81 2.70 3.51
N ILE A 75 4.36 1.46 3.58
CA ILE A 75 4.84 0.36 2.74
C ILE A 75 3.80 0.13 1.66
N PHE A 76 4.22 0.14 0.40
CA PHE A 76 3.39 -0.17 -0.76
C PHE A 76 3.78 -1.52 -1.33
N ILE A 77 2.79 -2.36 -1.62
CA ILE A 77 3.00 -3.69 -2.21
C ILE A 77 2.27 -3.75 -3.54
N PHE A 78 2.99 -4.23 -4.56
CA PHE A 78 2.49 -4.41 -5.91
C PHE A 78 2.69 -5.87 -6.34
N CYS A 79 1.75 -6.39 -7.13
CA CYS A 79 1.83 -7.76 -7.64
C CYS A 79 1.36 -7.87 -9.10
N CYS A 80 1.82 -8.93 -9.77
CA CYS A 80 1.42 -9.20 -11.15
C CYS A 80 -0.03 -9.72 -11.20
N ARG A 81 -0.79 -9.31 -12.22
CA ARG A 81 -2.15 -9.80 -12.46
C ARG A 81 -2.19 -11.10 -13.27
N ASP A 82 -1.05 -11.59 -13.73
CA ASP A 82 -0.95 -12.80 -14.54
C ASP A 82 -0.73 -14.02 -13.63
N PRO A 83 -1.68 -14.96 -13.52
CA PRO A 83 -1.57 -16.11 -12.61
C PRO A 83 -0.36 -16.99 -12.90
N GLN A 84 0.12 -17.04 -14.14
CA GLN A 84 1.31 -17.81 -14.51
C GLN A 84 2.58 -17.27 -13.85
N CYS A 85 2.59 -15.99 -13.46
CA CYS A 85 3.74 -15.37 -12.77
C CYS A 85 3.81 -15.72 -11.27
N HIS A 86 2.82 -16.41 -10.72
CA HIS A 86 2.73 -16.79 -9.30
C HIS A 86 3.00 -18.27 -9.05
N GLN A 87 3.46 -19.00 -10.07
CA GLN A 87 3.73 -20.43 -9.93
C GLN A 87 5.01 -20.68 -9.12
N GLY A 88 4.97 -21.69 -8.24
CA GLY A 88 6.10 -22.05 -7.39
C GLY A 88 6.43 -20.97 -6.34
N ALA A 89 7.72 -20.80 -6.05
CA ALA A 89 8.22 -19.82 -5.07
C ALA A 89 8.66 -18.49 -5.72
N GLU A 90 8.04 -18.09 -6.83
CA GLU A 90 8.42 -16.89 -7.58
C GLU A 90 8.10 -15.61 -6.80
N ARG A 91 9.08 -14.71 -6.67
CA ARG A 91 8.97 -13.46 -5.91
C ARG A 91 9.13 -12.21 -6.78
N ARG A 92 9.65 -12.35 -8.01
CA ARG A 92 9.88 -11.24 -8.94
C ARG A 92 8.59 -10.65 -9.50
N CYS A 93 7.47 -11.35 -9.34
CA CYS A 93 6.13 -10.85 -9.64
C CYS A 93 5.57 -9.91 -8.56
N TYR A 94 6.32 -9.69 -7.46
CA TYR A 94 6.03 -8.72 -6.42
C TYR A 94 7.09 -7.61 -6.39
N LYS A 95 6.66 -6.40 -5.99
CA LYS A 95 7.55 -5.29 -5.65
C LYS A 95 7.04 -4.61 -4.38
N VAL A 96 7.98 -4.22 -3.52
CA VAL A 96 7.67 -3.53 -2.26
C VAL A 96 8.46 -2.23 -2.23
N PHE A 97 7.77 -1.13 -1.93
CA PHE A 97 8.36 0.19 -1.82
C PHE A 97 8.08 0.78 -0.45
N ARG A 98 9.04 1.53 0.07
CA ARG A 98 8.92 2.25 1.32
C ARG A 98 8.99 3.73 1.03
N ASN A 99 8.05 4.50 1.57
CA ASN A 99 8.10 5.95 1.55
C ASN A 99 7.97 6.49 2.98
N GLN A 100 8.78 7.50 3.30
CA GLN A 100 8.89 8.03 4.66
C GLN A 100 8.96 9.56 4.60
N LEU A 101 8.25 10.20 5.51
CA LEU A 101 8.30 11.65 5.72
C LEU A 101 8.45 11.96 7.21
N PRO A 102 9.20 13.02 7.56
CA PRO A 102 9.22 13.54 8.92
C PRO A 102 7.85 14.14 9.30
N ARG A 103 7.59 14.28 10.61
CA ARG A 103 6.35 14.90 11.15
C ARG A 103 6.11 16.28 10.52
N LYS A 104 7.14 17.14 10.54
CA LYS A 104 7.12 18.44 9.87
C LYS A 104 7.62 18.26 8.45
N ASN A 105 6.73 18.42 7.48
CA ASN A 105 7.02 18.32 6.04
C ASN A 105 6.14 19.30 5.26
N ASP A 106 6.42 19.47 3.97
CA ASP A 106 5.71 20.44 3.11
C ASP A 106 4.39 19.89 2.51
N THR A 107 4.13 18.59 2.68
CA THR A 107 2.99 17.90 2.05
C THR A 107 1.74 17.91 2.92
N TYR A 108 1.91 17.76 4.23
CA TYR A 108 0.84 17.55 5.21
C TYR A 108 0.87 18.55 6.36
N SER A 109 -0.29 18.77 6.98
CA SER A 109 -0.39 19.57 8.20
C SER A 109 0.29 18.88 9.38
N TYR A 110 0.71 19.67 10.37
CA TYR A 110 1.28 19.14 11.60
C TYR A 110 0.24 18.42 12.49
N GLY A 111 -1.00 18.93 12.50
CA GLY A 111 -2.13 18.35 13.21
C GLY A 111 -2.77 17.17 12.47
N PRO A 112 -3.66 16.42 13.13
CA PRO A 112 -4.36 15.28 12.53
C PRO A 112 -5.22 15.71 11.33
N PRO A 113 -5.48 14.80 10.38
CA PRO A 113 -6.42 15.06 9.31
C PRO A 113 -7.85 15.23 9.87
N PRO A 114 -8.75 15.93 9.15
CA PRO A 114 -10.15 16.05 9.55
C PRO A 114 -10.88 14.70 9.52
N ASP A 115 -11.76 14.48 10.50
CA ASP A 115 -12.64 13.30 10.58
C ASP A 115 -13.95 13.44 9.77
N SER A 116 -14.12 14.58 9.09
CA SER A 116 -15.26 14.85 8.22
C SER A 116 -14.87 14.79 6.74
N PRO A 117 -15.81 14.42 5.85
CA PRO A 117 -15.56 14.39 4.43
C PRO A 117 -15.17 15.77 3.90
N PRO A 118 -14.29 15.84 2.88
CA PRO A 118 -13.96 17.11 2.25
C PRO A 118 -15.19 17.67 1.51
N PRO A 119 -15.19 18.97 1.15
CA PRO A 119 -16.23 19.53 0.30
C PRO A 119 -16.33 18.75 -1.02
N ALA A 120 -17.53 18.58 -1.56
CA ALA A 120 -17.79 17.78 -2.78
C ALA A 120 -16.89 18.15 -3.98
N SER A 121 -16.45 19.41 -4.09
CA SER A 121 -15.51 19.86 -5.13
C SER A 121 -14.11 19.25 -5.04
N LYS A 122 -13.75 18.66 -3.90
CA LYS A 122 -12.49 17.97 -3.64
C LYS A 122 -12.64 16.44 -3.57
N ASP A 123 -13.83 15.92 -3.84
CA ASP A 123 -14.10 14.48 -3.88
C ASP A 123 -13.72 13.81 -5.22
N SER A 124 -13.19 14.53 -6.19
CA SER A 124 -12.69 13.93 -7.43
C SER A 124 -11.28 13.35 -7.27
N ILE A 125 -10.98 12.32 -8.07
CA ILE A 125 -9.66 11.69 -8.13
C ILE A 125 -8.72 12.64 -8.89
N SER A 126 -7.66 13.12 -8.23
CA SER A 126 -6.62 13.88 -8.91
C SER A 126 -5.62 12.96 -9.62
N PHE A 127 -5.47 13.13 -10.93
CA PHE A 127 -4.43 12.48 -11.72
C PHE A 127 -3.14 13.31 -11.83
N GLN A 128 -2.96 14.28 -10.92
CA GLN A 128 -1.76 15.09 -10.82
C GLN A 128 -1.41 15.32 -9.34
N LEU A 129 -0.14 15.10 -9.00
CA LEU A 129 0.42 15.41 -7.69
C LEU A 129 0.72 16.92 -7.58
N LYS A 130 0.89 17.45 -6.36
CA LYS A 130 1.14 18.89 -6.13
C LYS A 130 2.43 19.38 -6.80
N CYS A 131 3.45 18.53 -6.90
CA CYS A 131 4.72 18.76 -7.60
C CYS A 131 4.57 18.75 -9.13
N GLY A 132 3.38 18.46 -9.66
CA GLY A 132 3.07 18.48 -11.08
C GLY A 132 3.20 17.12 -11.79
N LEU A 133 3.73 16.10 -11.11
CA LEU A 133 3.81 14.73 -11.66
C LEU A 133 2.42 14.22 -12.05
N ARG A 134 2.32 13.68 -13.26
CA ARG A 134 1.07 13.14 -13.83
C ARG A 134 0.94 11.66 -13.52
N LEU A 135 -0.24 11.24 -13.10
CA LEU A 135 -0.54 9.86 -12.76
C LEU A 135 -1.23 9.14 -13.91
N CYS A 136 -1.01 7.83 -13.99
CA CYS A 136 -1.66 6.95 -14.93
C CYS A 136 -3.16 6.90 -14.65
N ARG A 137 -3.97 7.20 -15.66
CA ARG A 137 -5.44 7.19 -15.56
C ARG A 137 -6.00 5.83 -15.13
N VAL A 138 -5.33 4.74 -15.49
CA VAL A 138 -5.72 3.38 -15.10
C VAL A 138 -5.31 3.12 -13.64
N CYS A 139 -4.00 3.05 -13.36
CA CYS A 139 -3.51 2.50 -12.10
C CYS A 139 -3.11 3.51 -11.02
N GLY A 140 -3.11 4.82 -11.29
CA GLY A 140 -2.68 5.83 -10.32
C GLY A 140 -1.17 5.88 -10.02
N CYS A 141 -0.35 5.06 -10.68
CA CYS A 141 1.11 5.15 -10.62
C CYS A 141 1.64 6.26 -11.53
N LEU A 142 2.95 6.55 -11.52
CA LEU A 142 3.52 7.59 -12.39
C LEU A 142 3.22 7.33 -13.87
N GLY A 143 2.72 8.35 -14.58
CA GLY A 143 2.26 8.28 -15.95
C GLY A 143 3.01 9.23 -16.89
N PRO A 144 4.27 8.96 -17.25
CA PRO A 144 5.05 9.88 -18.08
C PRO A 144 4.57 9.95 -19.53
N LYS A 145 3.75 8.99 -19.99
CA LYS A 145 3.31 8.91 -21.38
C LYS A 145 1.95 9.60 -21.54
N THR A 146 1.92 10.72 -22.24
CA THR A 146 0.69 11.47 -22.52
C THR A 146 0.01 10.94 -23.78
N CYS A 147 -1.33 10.91 -23.81
CA CYS A 147 -2.08 10.63 -25.04
C CYS A 147 -1.72 11.65 -26.13
N SER A 148 -1.20 11.17 -27.26
CA SER A 148 -0.71 12.01 -28.36
C SER A 148 -1.80 12.75 -29.14
N LYS A 149 -3.08 12.44 -28.91
CA LYS A 149 -4.22 13.08 -29.58
C LYS A 149 -4.80 14.22 -28.76
N CYS A 150 -5.21 13.94 -27.52
CA CYS A 150 -5.84 14.96 -26.68
C CYS A 150 -4.86 15.70 -25.78
N HIS A 151 -3.68 15.13 -25.49
CA HIS A 151 -2.71 15.63 -24.52
C HIS A 151 -3.24 15.83 -23.07
N LYS A 152 -4.44 15.31 -22.77
CA LYS A 152 -5.13 15.51 -21.48
C LYS A 152 -4.89 14.40 -20.45
N VAL A 153 -4.59 13.19 -20.90
CA VAL A 153 -4.47 12.00 -20.02
C VAL A 153 -3.12 11.32 -20.16
N ASN A 154 -2.73 10.65 -19.09
CA ASN A 154 -1.40 10.10 -18.89
C ASN A 154 -1.46 8.60 -18.57
N TYR A 155 -0.42 7.87 -18.97
CA TYR A 155 -0.31 6.42 -18.80
C TYR A 155 1.11 6.01 -18.39
N CYS A 156 1.21 4.98 -17.54
CA CYS A 156 2.53 4.42 -17.17
C CYS A 156 3.12 3.58 -18.32
N SER A 157 2.25 2.96 -19.14
CA SER A 157 2.63 2.03 -20.19
C SER A 157 1.67 2.05 -21.38
N ARG A 158 2.13 1.51 -22.52
CA ARG A 158 1.27 1.25 -23.69
C ARG A 158 0.14 0.26 -23.36
N VAL A 159 0.38 -0.68 -22.44
CA VAL A 159 -0.62 -1.65 -21.99
C VAL A 159 -1.82 -0.94 -21.37
N HIS A 160 -1.59 -0.03 -20.41
CA HIS A 160 -2.67 0.73 -19.77
C HIS A 160 -3.33 1.73 -20.72
N GLN A 161 -2.58 2.34 -21.64
CA GLN A 161 -3.17 3.18 -22.68
C GLN A 161 -4.17 2.39 -23.55
N LEU A 162 -3.78 1.21 -24.04
CA LEU A 162 -4.64 0.39 -24.90
C LEU A 162 -5.86 -0.15 -24.14
N MET A 163 -5.69 -0.51 -22.88
CA MET A 163 -6.77 -0.96 -22.00
C MET A 163 -7.84 0.13 -21.84
N ASP A 164 -7.43 1.35 -21.47
CA ASP A 164 -8.35 2.48 -21.33
C ASP A 164 -8.94 2.94 -22.67
N TRP A 165 -8.16 2.90 -23.75
CA TRP A 165 -8.62 3.24 -25.09
C TRP A 165 -9.76 2.35 -25.56
N LYS A 166 -9.64 1.03 -25.37
CA LYS A 166 -10.68 0.06 -25.77
C LYS A 166 -11.97 0.24 -24.96
N LEU A 167 -11.86 0.62 -23.68
CA LEU A 167 -13.00 0.68 -22.78
C LEU A 167 -13.78 1.99 -22.88
N GLN A 168 -13.10 3.15 -22.85
CA GLN A 168 -13.78 4.45 -22.78
C GLN A 168 -13.02 5.60 -23.44
N HIS A 169 -11.68 5.61 -23.36
CA HIS A 169 -10.94 6.82 -23.71
C HIS A 169 -11.03 7.14 -25.21
N LYS A 170 -11.23 6.16 -26.10
CA LYS A 170 -11.40 6.42 -27.54
C LYS A 170 -12.57 7.38 -27.81
N GLN A 171 -13.70 7.22 -27.11
CA GLN A 171 -14.88 8.07 -27.27
C GLN A 171 -14.61 9.46 -26.67
N LEU A 172 -14.19 9.49 -25.40
CA LEU A 172 -13.86 10.72 -24.68
C LEU A 172 -12.79 11.57 -25.40
N CYS A 173 -11.76 10.94 -25.97
CA CYS A 173 -10.67 11.62 -26.65
C CYS A 173 -11.12 12.42 -27.87
N ASN A 174 -12.27 12.08 -28.47
CA ASN A 174 -12.84 12.78 -29.61
C ASN A 174 -13.75 13.94 -29.20
N GLU A 175 -14.06 14.06 -27.91
CA GLU A 175 -14.97 15.05 -27.36
C GLU A 175 -14.21 16.04 -26.46
N SER A 176 -14.83 17.18 -26.16
CA SER A 176 -14.32 18.07 -25.11
C SER A 176 -14.73 17.52 -23.74
N PHE A 177 -13.87 16.70 -23.15
CA PHE A 177 -14.07 16.19 -21.79
C PHE A 177 -13.15 16.86 -20.78
N ASP A 178 -13.64 16.93 -19.54
CA ASP A 178 -12.85 17.21 -18.35
C ASP A 178 -12.32 15.91 -17.74
N VAL A 179 -11.03 15.87 -17.47
CA VAL A 179 -10.35 14.68 -16.92
C VAL A 179 -10.78 14.42 -15.47
N GLN A 180 -11.12 15.47 -14.72
CA GLN A 180 -11.53 15.35 -13.32
C GLN A 180 -13.01 14.99 -13.16
N GLY A 181 -13.86 15.43 -14.09
CA GLY A 181 -15.30 15.16 -14.06
C GLY A 181 -15.74 13.80 -14.61
N VAL A 182 -14.88 13.06 -15.31
CA VAL A 182 -15.26 11.77 -15.92
C VAL A 182 -14.75 10.58 -15.10
N GLN A 183 -15.70 9.81 -14.56
CA GLN A 183 -15.43 8.55 -13.87
C GLN A 183 -14.64 7.60 -14.77
N VAL A 184 -13.63 6.95 -14.19
CA VAL A 184 -12.84 5.96 -14.90
C VAL A 184 -13.57 4.63 -14.82
N ALA A 185 -14.04 4.12 -15.95
CA ALA A 185 -14.64 2.79 -16.05
C ALA A 185 -13.71 1.69 -15.50
N ASP A 186 -14.31 0.64 -14.94
CA ASP A 186 -13.56 -0.49 -14.39
C ASP A 186 -12.91 -1.31 -15.51
N HIS A 187 -11.58 -1.29 -15.56
CA HIS A 187 -10.79 -2.06 -16.51
C HIS A 187 -10.50 -3.50 -16.06
N GLY A 188 -10.94 -3.91 -14.86
CA GLY A 188 -10.61 -5.20 -14.24
C GLY A 188 -9.13 -5.35 -13.84
N PHE A 189 -8.36 -4.25 -13.89
CA PHE A 189 -6.94 -4.23 -13.55
C PHE A 189 -6.70 -3.97 -12.06
N LEU A 190 -7.47 -3.05 -11.47
CA LEU A 190 -7.37 -2.72 -10.05
C LEU A 190 -7.97 -3.85 -9.21
N PHE A 191 -7.39 -4.08 -8.03
CA PHE A 191 -8.08 -4.88 -7.02
C PHE A 191 -9.23 -4.06 -6.39
N PRO A 192 -10.29 -4.70 -5.89
CA PRO A 192 -11.31 -4.02 -5.10
C PRO A 192 -10.68 -3.28 -3.91
N GLU A 193 -11.24 -2.12 -3.57
CA GLU A 193 -10.64 -1.20 -2.60
C GLU A 193 -11.30 -1.35 -1.23
N TYR A 194 -10.50 -1.60 -0.19
CA TYR A 194 -10.96 -1.80 1.19
C TYR A 194 -10.00 -1.14 2.19
N GLU A 195 -10.51 -0.72 3.34
CA GLU A 195 -9.70 -0.33 4.51
C GLU A 195 -9.13 -1.60 5.17
N ILE A 196 -7.87 -1.54 5.62
CA ILE A 196 -7.29 -2.54 6.50
C ILE A 196 -7.38 -1.98 7.92
N VAL A 197 -8.23 -2.58 8.75
CA VAL A 197 -8.39 -2.22 10.15
C VAL A 197 -7.50 -3.14 10.98
N THR A 198 -6.70 -2.56 11.88
CA THR A 198 -5.82 -3.31 12.77
C THR A 198 -6.13 -3.01 14.22
N GLU A 199 -6.14 -4.04 15.05
CA GLU A 199 -6.37 -3.98 16.49
C GLU A 199 -5.24 -4.76 17.21
N PRO A 200 -4.74 -4.24 18.35
CA PRO A 200 -3.75 -4.96 19.14
C PRO A 200 -4.36 -6.21 19.76
N GLU A 201 -3.72 -7.35 19.57
CA GLU A 201 -3.99 -8.60 20.28
C GLU A 201 -3.03 -8.71 21.47
N GLU A 202 -3.61 -8.85 22.66
CA GLU A 202 -2.87 -9.18 23.88
C GLU A 202 -2.65 -10.69 23.90
N THR A 203 -1.40 -11.14 23.72
CA THR A 203 -1.06 -12.55 23.91
C THR A 203 -0.67 -12.77 25.36
N ASP A 204 -1.47 -13.53 26.10
CA ASP A 204 -1.10 -14.03 27.42
C ASP A 204 0.14 -14.93 27.27
N SER A 205 1.22 -14.59 28.00
CA SER A 205 2.41 -15.44 28.04
C SER A 205 2.14 -16.63 28.96
N ASP A 206 1.53 -17.69 28.42
CA ASP A 206 1.52 -18.99 29.08
C ASP A 206 2.92 -19.62 28.98
N ASP A 207 3.78 -19.29 29.94
CA ASP A 207 4.98 -20.08 30.24
C ASP A 207 5.08 -20.25 31.77
N ASP A 208 4.20 -21.09 32.31
CA ASP A 208 4.44 -21.78 33.58
C ASP A 208 4.22 -23.29 33.36
N SER A 209 5.20 -23.92 32.73
CA SER A 209 5.30 -25.38 32.63
C SER A 209 6.76 -25.81 32.69
N THR A 210 7.36 -25.72 33.87
CA THR A 210 8.37 -26.70 34.28
C THR A 210 8.36 -26.85 35.79
N GLY A 211 7.72 -27.93 36.24
CA GLY A 211 7.90 -28.42 37.61
C GLY A 211 9.37 -28.73 37.84
N MET A 212 9.96 -28.08 38.84
CA MET A 212 11.19 -28.56 39.46
C MET A 212 10.77 -29.33 40.71
N GLU A 213 10.95 -30.65 40.64
CA GLU A 213 10.94 -31.54 41.80
C GLU A 213 12.01 -31.07 42.78
N LEU A 214 11.62 -30.92 44.03
CA LEU A 214 12.49 -30.55 45.15
C LEU A 214 13.32 -31.77 45.55
N ASP A 215 14.53 -31.90 45.00
CA ASP A 215 15.49 -32.90 45.47
C ASP A 215 15.94 -32.57 46.90
N THR A 216 15.60 -33.48 47.80
CA THR A 216 15.97 -33.45 49.21
C THR A 216 17.45 -33.81 49.34
N LEU A 217 18.25 -32.89 49.86
CA LEU A 217 19.64 -33.10 50.27
C LEU A 217 19.73 -34.24 51.29
N THR A 218 20.38 -35.34 50.94
CA THR A 218 20.96 -36.28 51.91
C THR A 218 22.47 -36.06 51.98
N SER A 219 22.94 -35.71 53.17
CA SER A 219 24.32 -35.83 53.58
C SER A 219 24.64 -37.31 53.77
N GLU A 220 25.73 -37.80 53.17
CA GLU A 220 26.81 -38.50 53.90
C GLU A 220 27.93 -38.93 52.94
N ASP A 221 29.15 -38.68 53.42
CA ASP A 221 30.44 -39.08 52.86
C ASP A 221 30.55 -40.61 52.67
N THR A 222 31.25 -41.04 51.61
CA THR A 222 32.59 -41.66 51.69
C THR A 222 32.90 -42.58 50.48
N SER A 223 34.10 -42.38 49.96
CA SER A 223 35.06 -43.41 49.50
C SER A 223 35.10 -43.93 48.05
N SER A 224 36.30 -43.71 47.47
CA SER A 224 37.09 -44.57 46.55
C SER A 224 36.58 -44.76 45.11
N CYS A 225 37.28 -44.19 44.12
CA CYS A 225 38.35 -44.86 43.34
C CYS A 225 37.89 -46.13 42.60
N ILE A 226 37.51 -45.98 41.33
CA ILE A 226 38.25 -46.30 40.08
C ILE A 226 37.38 -45.86 38.90
#